data_AF-A0A809QJ26-F1
#
_entry.id   AF-A0A809QJ26-F1
#
_cell.length_a   1.000
_cell.length_b   1.000
_cell.length_c   1.000
_cell.angle_alpha   90.00
_cell.angle_beta   90.00
_cell.angle_gamma   90.00
#
_symmetry.space_group_name_H-M   'P 1'
#
loop_
_entity.id
_entity.type
_entity.pdbx_description
1 polymer ?
#
loop_
_entity_poly.entity_id
_entity_poly.type
_entity_poly.pdbx_seq_one_letter_code
_entity_poly.pdbx_strand_id
1 'polypeptide(L)' 'MRLTKEEAFEVFCALRNEASRIEADAKMFIDSGVCGPDEIERSLKQMGEACALRELASKISKAQEADDHGVPA' A
#
# COMPACT_ATOMS: atom_id res chain seq x y z
N MET A 1 1.30 -16.98 -14.63
CA MET A 1 2.25 -17.47 -13.60
C MET A 1 1.67 -17.16 -12.23
N ARG A 2 1.78 -18.08 -11.26
CA ARG A 2 1.35 -17.87 -9.87
C ARG A 2 2.60 -17.59 -9.04
N LEU A 3 2.57 -16.55 -8.19
CA LEU A 3 3.65 -16.27 -7.25
C LEU A 3 3.74 -17.41 -6.21
N THR A 4 4.95 -17.76 -5.81
CA THR A 4 5.20 -18.60 -4.64
C THR A 4 4.83 -17.86 -3.35
N LYS A 5 4.73 -18.58 -2.22
CA LYS A 5 4.41 -17.96 -0.92
C LYS A 5 5.45 -16.91 -0.49
N GLU A 6 6.72 -17.19 -0.75
CA GLU A 6 7.83 -16.30 -0.42
C GLU A 6 7.78 -15.03 -1.27
N GLU A 7 7.60 -15.15 -2.60
CA GLU A 7 7.42 -14.00 -3.49
C GLU A 7 6.17 -13.18 -3.14
N ALA A 8 5.06 -13.83 -2.80
CA ALA A 8 3.84 -13.13 -2.38
C ALA A 8 4.05 -12.35 -1.08
N PHE A 9 4.80 -12.91 -0.13
CA PHE A 9 5.13 -12.23 1.13
C PHE A 9 6.08 -11.04 0.92
N GLU A 10 7.09 -11.18 0.05
CA GLU A 10 7.98 -10.08 -0.33
C GLU A 10 7.21 -8.94 -0.99
N VAL A 11 6.34 -9.26 -1.95
CA VAL A 11 5.48 -8.28 -2.63
C VAL A 11 4.53 -7.61 -1.63
N PHE A 12 3.91 -8.38 -0.73
CA PHE A 12 3.09 -7.83 0.36
C PHE A 12 3.86 -6.81 1.21
N CYS A 13 5.06 -7.17 1.67
CA CYS A 13 5.89 -6.29 2.49
C CYS A 13 6.30 -5.03 1.73
N ALA A 14 6.69 -5.17 0.47
CA ALA A 14 7.06 -4.04 -0.38
C ALA A 14 5.90 -3.05 -0.55
N LEU A 15 4.70 -3.54 -0.91
CA LEU A 15 3.51 -2.70 -1.09
C LEU A 15 3.10 -1.99 0.21
N ARG A 16 3.11 -2.70 1.34
CA ARG A 16 2.77 -2.13 2.65
C ARG A 16 3.76 -1.06 3.09
N ASN A 17 5.06 -1.32 2.90
CA ASN A 17 6.11 -0.37 3.28
C ASN A 17 6.06 0.87 2.40
N GLU A 18 5.84 0.71 1.09
CA GLU A 18 5.70 1.82 0.15
C GLU A 18 4.50 2.70 0.49
N ALA A 19 3.33 2.10 0.75
CA ALA A 19 2.16 2.84 1.18
C ALA A 19 2.41 3.64 2.48
N SER A 20 3.11 3.04 3.44
CA SER A 20 3.42 3.69 4.71
C SER A 20 4.39 4.86 4.54
N ARG A 21 5.36 4.74 3.63
CA ARG A 21 6.29 5.82 3.27
C ARG A 21 5.53 6.99 2.63
N ILE A 22 4.70 6.71 1.63
CA ILE A 22 3.92 7.73 0.92
C ILE A 22 3.01 8.51 1.88
N GLU A 23 2.36 7.83 2.82
CA GLU A 23 1.54 8.49 3.84
C GLU A 23 2.35 9.36 4.80
N ALA A 24 3.53 8.89 5.22
CA ALA A 24 4.41 9.67 6.08
C ALA A 24 4.88 10.95 5.37
N ASP A 25 5.30 10.84 4.11
CA ASP A 25 5.77 11.97 3.30
C ASP A 25 4.64 12.98 3.06
N ALA A 26 3.46 12.51 2.67
CA ALA A 26 2.29 13.37 2.47
C ALA A 26 1.87 14.08 3.76
N LYS A 27 1.89 13.38 4.90
CA LYS A 27 1.56 13.96 6.20
C LYS A 27 2.58 15.01 6.64
N MET A 28 3.88 14.72 6.52
CA MET A 28 4.93 15.70 6.84
C MET A 28 4.78 16.97 6.02
N PHE A 29 4.40 16.83 4.75
CA PHE A 29 4.21 17.97 3.85
C PHE A 29 3.00 18.83 4.27
N ILE A 30 1.87 18.20 4.60
CA ILE A 30 0.66 18.89 5.10
C ILE A 30 0.94 19.56 6.46
N ASP A 31 1.57 18.84 7.38
CA ASP A 31 1.85 19.30 8.75
C ASP A 31 2.88 20.47 8.76
N SER A 32 3.72 20.59 7.73
CA SER A 32 4.69 21.69 7.60
C SER A 32 4.03 23.07 7.46
N GLY A 33 2.76 23.13 7.04
CA GLY A 33 1.99 24.37 6.88
C GLY A 33 2.49 25.31 5.76
N VAL A 34 3.55 24.93 5.04
CA VAL A 34 4.11 25.67 3.89
C VAL A 34 3.76 24.91 2.62
N CYS A 35 2.47 24.81 2.34
CA CYS A 35 1.98 24.09 1.17
C CYS A 35 0.81 24.85 0.52
N GLY A 36 0.99 25.18 -0.76
CA GLY A 36 -0.03 25.77 -1.60
C GLY A 36 -1.11 24.75 -2.00
N PRO A 37 -2.24 25.21 -2.56
CA PRO A 37 -3.35 24.34 -2.95
C PRO A 37 -2.95 23.16 -3.86
N ASP A 38 -2.08 23.41 -4.83
CA ASP A 38 -1.60 22.39 -5.78
C ASP A 38 -0.76 21.30 -5.10
N GLU A 39 -0.04 21.67 -4.05
CA GLU A 39 0.81 20.74 -3.31
C GLU A 39 -0.02 19.90 -2.35
N ILE A 40 -1.04 20.49 -1.73
CA ILE A 40 -2.06 19.76 -0.95
C ILE A 40 -2.79 18.75 -1.86
N GLU A 41 -3.21 19.16 -3.06
CA GLU A 41 -3.87 18.25 -4.00
C GLU A 41 -2.95 17.08 -4.37
N ARG A 42 -1.66 17.34 -4.58
CA ARG A 42 -0.66 16.30 -4.85
C ARG A 42 -0.50 15.34 -3.66
N SER A 43 -0.38 15.85 -2.44
CA SER A 43 -0.28 15.02 -1.23
C SER A 43 -1.54 14.16 -1.05
N LEU A 44 -2.72 14.70 -1.31
CA LEU A 44 -3.97 13.94 -1.26
C LEU A 44 -4.04 12.83 -2.33
N LYS A 45 -3.57 13.09 -3.56
CA LYS A 45 -3.45 12.05 -4.61
C LYS A 45 -2.51 10.94 -4.18
N GLN A 46 -1.35 11.28 -3.64
CA GLN A 46 -0.38 10.33 -3.10
C GLN A 46 -0.97 9.48 -1.96
N MET A 47 -1.75 10.09 -1.05
CA MET A 47 -2.47 9.32 -0.02
C MET A 47 -3.50 8.35 -0.61
N GLY A 48 -4.16 8.72 -1.72
CA GLY A 48 -5.03 7.82 -2.48
C GLY A 48 -4.28 6.62 -3.07
N GLU A 49 -3.09 6.85 -3.61
CA GLU A 49 -2.21 5.79 -4.11
C GLU A 49 -1.77 4.85 -2.99
N ALA A 50 -1.41 5.38 -1.82
CA ALA A 50 -1.08 4.58 -0.65
C ALA A 50 -2.25 3.69 -0.20
N CYS A 51 -3.49 4.20 -0.25
CA CYS A 51 -4.68 3.42 0.04
C CYS A 51 -4.85 2.24 -0.94
N ALA A 52 -4.65 2.49 -2.25
CA ALA A 52 -4.72 1.44 -3.26
C ALA A 52 -3.64 0.37 -3.06
N LEU A 53 -2.40 0.78 -2.72
CA LEU A 53 -1.30 -0.14 -2.40
C LEU A 53 -1.61 -1.02 -1.18
N ARG A 54 -2.22 -0.45 -0.12
CA ARG A 54 -2.69 -1.21 1.05
C ARG A 54 -3.79 -2.21 0.70
N GLU A 55 -4.74 -1.83 -0.15
CA GLU A 55 -5.80 -2.73 -0.58
C GLU A 55 -5.22 -3.91 -1.37
N LEU A 56 -4.27 -3.66 -2.26
CA LEU A 56 -3.54 -4.70 -2.98
C LEU A 56 -2.77 -5.62 -2.04
N ALA A 57 -2.04 -5.06 -1.06
CA ALA A 57 -1.36 -5.85 -0.03
C ALA A 57 -2.36 -6.73 0.77
N SER A 58 -3.51 -6.18 1.15
CA SER A 58 -4.55 -6.94 1.85
C SER A 58 -5.11 -8.10 1.00
N LYS A 59 -5.32 -7.87 -0.30
CA LYS A 59 -5.77 -8.93 -1.24
C LYS A 59 -4.73 -10.05 -1.35
N ILE A 60 -3.44 -9.72 -1.37
CA ILE A 60 -2.36 -10.72 -1.39
C ILE A 60 -2.38 -11.55 -0.10
N SER A 61 -2.48 -10.91 1.07
CA SER A 61 -2.58 -11.63 2.35
C SER A 61 -3.76 -12.61 2.38
N LYS A 62 -4.94 -12.16 1.96
CA LYS A 62 -6.16 -13.00 1.92
C LYS A 62 -6.03 -14.17 0.93
N ALA A 63 -5.41 -13.94 -0.22
CA ALA A 63 -5.15 -15.00 -1.19
C ALA A 63 -4.19 -16.05 -0.64
N GLN A 64 -3.17 -15.63 0.13
CA GLN A 64 -2.26 -16.55 0.83
C GLN A 64 -2.98 -17.36 1.94
N GLU A 65 -3.86 -16.72 2.71
CA GLU A 65 -4.66 -17.41 3.74
C GLU A 65 -5.58 -18.49 3.15
N ALA A 66 -6.24 -18.21 2.02
CA ALA A 66 -7.07 -19.20 1.32
C ALA A 66 -6.24 -20.41 0.84
N ASP A 67 -5.03 -20.14 0.33
CA ASP A 67 -4.08 -21.16 -0.12
C ASP A 67 -3.53 -22.01 1.04
N ASP A 68 -3.28 -21.41 2.20
CA ASP A 68 -2.78 -22.08 3.41
C ASP A 68 -3.82 -23.00 4.05
N HIS A 69 -5.11 -22.63 3.96
CA HIS A 69 -6.20 -23.42 4.50
C HIS A 69 -6.80 -24.43 3.51
N GLY A 70 -6.23 -24.54 2.29
CA GLY A 70 -6.67 -25.49 1.27
C GLY A 70 -8.09 -25.23 0.76
N VAL A 71 -8.61 -24.02 0.94
CA VAL A 71 -9.92 -23.61 0.44
C VAL A 71 -9.72 -23.11 -0.99
N PRO A 72 -10.22 -23.79 -2.02
CA PRO A 72 -10.07 -23.32 -3.39
C PRO A 72 -10.77 -21.96 -3.53
N ALA A 73 -10.00 -20.98 -4.03
CA ALA A 73 -10.47 -19.62 -4.34
C ALA A 73 -11.62 -19.61 -5.36
#